data_AF-A0A2T5B8J2-F1
#
_entry.id   AF-A0A2T5B8J2-F1
#
_cell.length_a   1.000
_cell.length_b   1.000
_cell.length_c   1.000
_cell.angle_alpha   90.00
_cell.angle_beta   90.00
_cell.angle_gamma   90.00
#
_symmetry.space_group_name_H-M   'P 1'
#
loop_
_entity.id
_entity.type
_entity.pdbx_description
1 polymer ?
#
loop_
_entity_poly.entity_id
_entity_poly.type
_entity_poly.pdbx_seq_one_letter_code
_entity_poly.pdbx_strand_id
1 'polypeptide(L)'
;MGDKDVARDVLVMFAGLARTCMDELRVADEAGCEAIAHRLLGSARGVGAFAVADAAEALKSGPDREAGLAALAAAVLEAENFIREHCG
;
A
#
# COMPACT_ATOMS: atom_id res chain seq x y z
N MET A 1 -24.58 8.57 12.26
CA MET A 1 -23.21 8.23 12.65
C MET A 1 -23.00 6.79 12.24
N GLY A 2 -22.78 6.60 10.96
CA GLY A 2 -22.97 5.32 10.29
C GLY A 2 -21.65 4.83 9.75
N ASP A 3 -21.46 3.52 9.80
CA ASP A 3 -20.39 2.68 9.22
C ASP A 3 -19.62 3.27 8.03
N LYS A 4 -20.28 4.02 7.15
CA LYS A 4 -19.70 4.71 5.98
C LYS A 4 -18.65 5.79 6.33
N ASP A 5 -18.85 6.55 7.40
CA ASP A 5 -17.89 7.57 7.84
C ASP A 5 -16.61 6.90 8.37
N VAL A 6 -16.77 5.80 9.13
CA VAL A 6 -15.65 5.00 9.64
C VAL A 6 -14.89 4.31 8.51
N ALA A 7 -15.60 3.72 7.54
CA ALA A 7 -14.96 3.11 6.38
C ALA A 7 -14.13 4.12 5.57
N ARG A 8 -14.64 5.34 5.41
CA ARG A 8 -13.91 6.46 4.80
C ARG A 8 -12.65 6.80 5.59
N ASP A 9 -12.75 6.97 6.90
CA ASP A 9 -11.60 7.33 7.75
C ASP A 9 -10.50 6.27 7.71
N VAL A 10 -10.88 4.99 7.68
CA VAL A 10 -9.94 3.87 7.53
C VAL A 10 -9.22 3.90 6.18
N LEU A 11 -9.93 4.23 5.08
CA LEU A 11 -9.31 4.37 3.76
C LEU A 11 -8.31 5.54 3.73
N VAL A 12 -8.65 6.68 4.31
CA VAL A 12 -7.74 7.84 4.41
C VAL A 12 -6.50 7.50 5.25
N MET A 13 -6.69 6.77 6.36
CA MET A 13 -5.58 6.28 7.20
C MET A 13 -4.67 5.32 6.43
N PHE A 14 -5.25 4.41 5.64
CA PHE A 14 -4.49 3.52 4.76
C PHE A 14 -3.67 4.28 3.72
N ALA A 15 -4.22 5.30 3.07
CA ALA A 15 -3.47 6.12 2.10
C ALA A 15 -2.23 6.77 2.75
N GLY A 16 -2.38 7.31 3.97
CA GLY A 16 -1.25 7.86 4.73
C GLY A 16 -0.19 6.81 5.08
N LEU A 17 -0.62 5.60 5.49
CA LEU A 17 0.29 4.48 5.73
C LEU A 17 1.03 4.06 4.45
N ALA A 18 0.30 3.90 3.33
CA ALA A 18 0.86 3.44 2.07
C ALA A 18 1.96 4.39 1.59
N ARG A 19 1.73 5.71 1.66
CA ARG A 19 2.75 6.71 1.33
C ARG A 19 3.98 6.61 2.23
N THR A 20 3.78 6.44 3.53
CA THR A 20 4.89 6.27 4.50
C THR A 20 5.72 5.03 4.18
N CYS A 21 5.07 3.91 3.87
CA CYS A 21 5.76 2.68 3.46
C CYS A 21 6.54 2.87 2.16
N MET A 22 6.02 3.62 1.18
CA MET A 22 6.75 3.92 -0.05
C MET A 22 8.02 4.74 0.20
N ASP A 23 7.96 5.73 1.10
CA ASP A 23 9.14 6.51 1.48
C ASP A 23 10.20 5.66 2.20
N GLU A 24 9.77 4.80 3.13
CA GLU A 24 10.65 3.85 3.84
C GLU A 24 11.32 2.86 2.86
N LEU A 25 10.57 2.34 1.89
CA LEU A 25 11.07 1.37 0.89
C LEU A 25 12.20 1.92 0.00
N ARG A 26 12.25 3.25 -0.22
CA ARG A 26 13.28 3.89 -1.04
C ARG A 26 14.68 3.78 -0.45
N VAL A 27 14.77 3.65 0.88
CA VAL A 27 16.06 3.64 1.61
C VAL A 27 16.28 2.35 2.40
N ALA A 28 15.30 1.46 2.43
CA ALA A 28 15.38 0.19 3.12
C ALA A 28 16.33 -0.81 2.44
N ASP A 29 17.02 -1.60 3.24
CA ASP A 29 17.75 -2.78 2.80
C ASP A 29 16.80 -3.95 2.47
N GLU A 30 17.33 -5.15 2.26
CA GLU A 30 16.52 -6.35 1.96
C GLU A 30 15.57 -6.70 3.11
N ALA A 31 16.07 -6.75 4.34
CA ALA A 31 15.29 -7.09 5.52
C ALA A 31 14.22 -6.03 5.83
N GLY A 32 14.58 -4.74 5.76
CA GLY A 32 13.66 -3.63 5.95
C GLY A 32 12.55 -3.65 4.91
N CYS A 33 12.86 -3.92 3.65
CA CYS A 33 11.86 -4.04 2.61
C CYS A 33 10.87 -5.16 2.85
N GLU A 34 11.35 -6.33 3.28
CA GLU A 34 10.45 -7.43 3.58
C GLU A 34 9.46 -7.05 4.70
N ALA A 35 9.96 -6.41 5.75
CA ALA A 35 9.14 -5.96 6.87
C ALA A 35 8.11 -4.89 6.44
N ILE A 36 8.53 -3.90 5.64
CA ILE A 36 7.65 -2.84 5.15
C ILE A 36 6.61 -3.39 4.18
N ALA A 37 7.01 -4.25 3.24
CA ALA A 37 6.10 -4.92 2.31
C ALA A 37 5.07 -5.78 3.05
N HIS A 38 5.50 -6.51 4.09
CA HIS A 38 4.59 -7.31 4.91
C HIS A 38 3.56 -6.45 5.67
N ARG A 39 3.99 -5.31 6.23
CA ARG A 39 3.11 -4.35 6.89
C ARG A 39 2.08 -3.78 5.91
N LEU A 40 2.53 -3.35 4.73
CA LEU A 40 1.67 -2.79 3.70
C LEU A 40 0.67 -3.83 3.18
N LEU A 41 1.10 -5.07 2.97
CA LEU A 41 0.26 -6.21 2.60
C LEU A 41 -0.89 -6.43 3.58
N GLY A 42 -0.58 -6.48 4.88
CA GLY A 42 -1.58 -6.68 5.93
C GLY A 42 -2.63 -5.56 5.95
N SER A 43 -2.17 -4.31 5.84
CA SER A 43 -3.10 -3.17 5.82
C SER A 43 -3.95 -3.13 4.55
N ALA A 44 -3.35 -3.41 3.38
CA ALA A 44 -4.05 -3.42 2.10
C ALA A 44 -5.17 -4.48 2.07
N ARG A 45 -4.90 -5.69 2.57
CA ARG A 45 -5.92 -6.75 2.71
C ARG A 45 -7.04 -6.35 3.68
N GLY A 46 -6.72 -5.64 4.76
CA GLY A 46 -7.70 -5.18 5.76
C GLY A 46 -8.70 -4.15 5.23
N VAL A 47 -8.31 -3.34 4.24
CA VAL A 47 -9.17 -2.29 3.65
C VAL A 47 -9.69 -2.63 2.25
N GLY A 48 -9.33 -3.79 1.70
CA GLY A 48 -9.77 -4.25 0.37
C GLY A 48 -8.95 -3.70 -0.80
N ALA A 49 -7.75 -3.13 -0.55
CA ALA A 49 -6.84 -2.64 -1.59
C ALA A 49 -6.02 -3.78 -2.22
N PHE A 50 -6.69 -4.72 -2.89
CA PHE A 50 -6.08 -5.97 -3.36
C PHE A 50 -4.91 -5.76 -4.34
N ALA A 51 -4.98 -4.77 -5.23
CA ALA A 51 -3.87 -4.47 -6.15
C ALA A 51 -2.57 -4.08 -5.39
N VAL A 52 -2.70 -3.34 -4.29
CA VAL A 52 -1.56 -2.99 -3.43
C VAL A 52 -1.04 -4.22 -2.69
N ALA A 53 -1.95 -5.07 -2.21
CA ALA A 53 -1.59 -6.32 -1.55
C ALA A 53 -0.79 -7.25 -2.49
N ASP A 54 -1.28 -7.46 -3.71
CA ASP A 54 -0.64 -8.33 -4.70
C ASP A 54 0.74 -7.79 -5.10
N ALA A 55 0.86 -6.48 -5.30
CA ALA A 55 2.15 -5.85 -5.62
C ALA A 55 3.15 -5.95 -4.45
N ALA A 56 2.69 -5.79 -3.21
CA ALA A 56 3.53 -5.94 -2.02
C ALA A 56 4.00 -7.40 -1.83
N GLU A 57 3.16 -8.38 -2.15
CA GLU A 57 3.49 -9.80 -2.10
C GLU A 57 4.48 -10.19 -3.23
N ALA A 58 4.28 -9.64 -4.43
CA ALA A 58 5.19 -9.82 -5.56
C ALA A 58 6.58 -9.22 -5.28
N LEU A 59 6.65 -8.08 -4.60
CA LEU A 59 7.91 -7.45 -4.19
C LEU A 59 8.78 -8.37 -3.30
N LYS A 60 8.15 -9.26 -2.51
CA LYS A 60 8.86 -10.24 -1.67
C LYS A 60 9.42 -11.43 -2.45
N SER A 61 8.78 -11.80 -3.55
CA SER A 61 9.03 -13.06 -4.27
C SER A 61 9.71 -12.86 -5.62
N GLY A 62 9.77 -11.61 -6.10
CA GLY A 62 10.30 -11.26 -7.41
C GLY A 62 11.83 -11.21 -7.43
N PRO A 63 12.47 -11.60 -8.55
CA PRO A 63 13.92 -11.51 -8.70
C PRO A 63 14.41 -10.08 -8.97
N ASP A 64 13.50 -9.17 -9.39
CA ASP A 64 13.80 -7.77 -9.70
C ASP A 64 13.06 -6.85 -8.73
N ARG A 65 13.84 -6.25 -7.83
CA ARG A 65 13.32 -5.35 -6.80
C ARG A 65 12.92 -4.00 -7.35
N GLU A 66 13.61 -3.47 -8.36
CA GLU A 66 13.26 -2.18 -8.94
C GLU A 66 11.93 -2.27 -9.68
N ALA A 67 11.73 -3.34 -10.45
CA ALA A 67 10.45 -3.62 -11.10
C ALA A 67 9.31 -3.82 -10.07
N GLY A 68 9.57 -4.54 -8.99
CA GLY A 68 8.60 -4.73 -7.90
C GLY A 68 8.21 -3.42 -7.22
N LEU A 69 9.18 -2.55 -6.93
CA LEU A 69 8.94 -1.23 -6.33
C LEU A 69 8.15 -0.31 -7.26
N ALA A 70 8.44 -0.34 -8.57
CA ALA A 70 7.68 0.41 -9.56
C ALA A 70 6.23 -0.05 -9.65
N ALA A 71 5.99 -1.37 -9.66
CA ALA A 71 4.64 -1.94 -9.66
C ALA A 71 3.87 -1.57 -8.38
N LEU A 72 4.53 -1.63 -7.23
CA LEU A 72 3.94 -1.24 -5.96
C LEU A 72 3.60 0.26 -5.92
N ALA A 73 4.49 1.12 -6.42
CA ALA A 73 4.25 2.55 -6.51
C ALA A 73 3.02 2.87 -7.38
N ALA A 74 2.87 2.18 -8.52
CA ALA A 74 1.71 2.34 -9.39
C ALA A 74 0.40 1.92 -8.68
N ALA A 75 0.40 0.76 -8.02
CA ALA A 75 -0.78 0.29 -7.29
C ALA A 75 -1.18 1.23 -6.13
N VAL A 76 -0.20 1.78 -5.40
CA VAL A 76 -0.44 2.77 -4.33
C VAL A 76 -1.04 4.04 -4.91
N LEU A 77 -0.51 4.55 -6.03
CA LEU A 77 -1.03 5.74 -6.69
C LEU A 77 -2.49 5.55 -7.17
N GLU A 78 -2.81 4.38 -7.73
CA GLU A 78 -4.18 4.04 -8.12
C GLU A 78 -5.12 4.02 -6.91
N ALA A 79 -4.71 3.41 -5.79
CA ALA A 79 -5.48 3.40 -4.57
C ALA A 79 -5.69 4.80 -4.00
N GLU A 80 -4.66 5.65 -3.99
CA GLU A 80 -4.77 7.05 -3.54
C GLU A 80 -5.74 7.87 -4.41
N ASN A 81 -5.68 7.68 -5.74
CA ASN A 81 -6.62 8.34 -6.65
C ASN A 81 -8.06 7.89 -6.40
N PHE A 82 -8.29 6.59 -6.24
CA PHE A 82 -9.61 6.04 -5.90
C PHE A 82 -10.15 6.63 -4.60
N ILE A 83 -9.33 6.66 -3.55
CA ILE A 83 -9.69 7.22 -2.25
C ILE A 83 -10.03 8.71 -2.39
N ARG A 84 -9.21 9.48 -3.11
CA ARG A 84 -9.47 10.92 -3.34
C ARG A 84 -10.79 11.16 -4.07
N GLU A 85 -11.13 10.32 -5.05
CA GLU A 85 -12.37 10.45 -5.83
C GLU A 85 -13.63 10.06 -5.05
N HIS A 86 -13.54 9.12 -4.10
CA HIS A 86 -14.69 8.56 -3.38
C HIS A 86 -14.83 9.07 -1.93
N CYS A 87 -13.75 9.56 -1.34
CA CYS A 87 -13.68 10.06 0.03
C CYS A 87 -13.48 11.58 0.14
N GLY A 88 -13.23 12.25 -1.00
CA GLY A 88 -13.15 13.72 -1.11
C GLY A 88 -14.48 14.44 -0.89
#